data_AF-A0ABC9Z6E4-F1
#
_entry.id   AF-A0ABC9Z6E4-F1
#
_cell.length_a   1.000
_cell.length_b   1.000
_cell.length_c   1.000
_cell.angle_alpha   90.00
_cell.angle_beta   90.00
_cell.angle_gamma   90.00
#
_symmetry.space_group_name_H-M   'P 1'
#
loop_
_entity.id
_entity.type
_entity.pdbx_description
1 polymer ?
#
loop_
_entity_poly.entity_id
_entity_poly.type
_entity_poly.pdbx_seq_one_letter_code
_entity_poly.pdbx_strand_id
1 'polypeptide(L)'
;MHLKKLIAQPSRAAAALALAVTAVVAASGTASADVISGVPPEFQATAQQVQRQAVQIDNGLPAPPQDQVRQFVEGLPAPFNQLLPPTFANDLDGWIKNALYVMNQHGIPGSYDGIFRNIQRESGGNPQAINLYDSNAAAGIPSKGLLQVIDPTFQAYHVDGTSWDIYDPVANIAAACNYAAHRYGSIDNVFSAY
;
A
#
# COMPACT_ATOMS: atom_id res chain seq x y z
N MET A 1 15.59 -56.36 -0.86
CA MET A 1 15.97 -55.11 -1.56
C MET A 1 14.75 -54.63 -2.33
N HIS A 2 13.97 -53.70 -1.77
CA HIS A 2 12.99 -52.84 -2.47
C HIS A 2 12.55 -51.77 -1.46
N LEU A 3 13.36 -50.70 -1.33
CA LEU A 3 12.99 -49.51 -0.57
C LEU A 3 11.95 -48.73 -1.37
N LYS A 4 10.77 -48.54 -0.78
CA LYS A 4 9.80 -47.55 -1.24
C LYS A 4 10.43 -46.16 -1.07
N LYS A 5 10.56 -45.42 -2.17
CA LYS A 5 10.89 -43.99 -2.15
C LYS A 5 9.76 -43.26 -1.41
N LEU A 6 10.05 -42.78 -0.21
CA LEU A 6 9.20 -41.82 0.49
C LEU A 6 9.38 -40.47 -0.23
N ILE A 7 8.40 -40.09 -1.05
CA ILE A 7 8.30 -38.72 -1.55
C ILE A 7 7.95 -37.87 -0.32
N ALA A 8 8.93 -37.13 0.19
CA ALA A 8 8.73 -36.20 1.28
C ALA A 8 7.70 -35.15 0.83
N GLN A 9 6.53 -35.14 1.46
CA GLN A 9 5.54 -34.09 1.28
C GLN A 9 6.17 -32.75 1.70
N PRO A 10 6.00 -31.67 0.93
CA PRO A 10 6.47 -30.35 1.37
C PRO A 10 5.81 -30.05 2.71
N SER A 11 6.63 -29.74 3.71
CA SER A 11 6.18 -29.50 5.08
C SER A 11 5.14 -28.38 5.09
N ARG A 12 4.15 -28.48 5.98
CA ARG A 12 3.07 -27.48 6.17
C ARG A 12 3.57 -26.03 6.30
N ALA A 13 4.84 -25.84 6.67
CA ALA A 13 5.53 -24.55 6.69
C ALA A 13 5.67 -23.90 5.29
N ALA A 14 5.90 -24.70 4.24
CA ALA A 14 5.99 -24.21 2.87
C ALA A 14 4.64 -23.72 2.32
N ALA A 15 3.54 -24.36 2.76
CA ALA A 15 2.18 -23.91 2.44
C ALA A 15 1.80 -22.62 3.19
N ALA A 16 2.31 -22.41 4.42
CA ALA A 16 2.09 -21.19 5.18
C ALA A 16 2.82 -19.97 4.57
N LEU A 17 4.00 -20.17 3.99
CA LEU A 17 4.75 -19.12 3.27
C LEU A 17 4.00 -18.66 2.01
N ALA A 18 3.31 -19.58 1.32
CA ALA A 18 2.47 -19.29 0.18
C ALA A 18 1.20 -18.50 0.53
N LEU A 19 0.68 -18.60 1.76
CA LEU A 19 -0.49 -17.84 2.23
C LEU A 19 -0.15 -16.45 2.80
N ALA A 20 1.01 -16.29 3.43
CA ALA A 20 1.43 -15.01 4.01
C ALA A 20 1.76 -13.95 2.94
N VAL A 21 2.29 -14.38 1.79
CA VAL A 21 2.57 -13.50 0.63
C VAL A 21 1.27 -13.10 -0.09
N THR A 22 0.20 -13.91 -0.03
CA THR A 22 -1.05 -13.61 -0.75
C THR A 22 -1.85 -12.44 -0.18
N ALA A 23 -1.64 -12.07 1.09
CA ALA A 23 -2.38 -10.97 1.72
C ALA A 23 -1.78 -9.58 1.44
N VAL A 24 -0.49 -9.50 1.14
CA VAL A 24 0.22 -8.21 0.94
C VAL A 24 0.16 -7.75 -0.52
N VAL A 25 0.16 -8.68 -1.46
CA VAL A 25 0.31 -8.35 -2.88
C VAL A 25 -1.00 -8.42 -3.68
N ALA A 26 -2.14 -8.49 -2.99
CA ALA A 26 -3.46 -8.31 -3.61
C ALA A 26 -3.89 -6.82 -3.62
N ALA A 27 -3.20 -5.92 -2.91
CA ALA A 27 -3.58 -4.51 -2.81
C ALA A 27 -2.76 -3.56 -3.70
N SER A 28 -1.69 -4.05 -4.33
CA SER A 28 -0.78 -3.25 -5.16
C SER A 28 -0.64 -3.95 -6.50
N GLY A 29 -1.36 -3.45 -7.50
CA GLY A 29 -1.45 -4.00 -8.86
C GLY A 29 -0.16 -3.97 -9.68
N THR A 30 0.98 -4.34 -9.12
CA THR A 30 2.25 -4.48 -9.84
C THR A 30 2.53 -5.95 -10.11
N ALA A 31 2.13 -6.40 -11.30
CA ALA A 31 2.75 -7.54 -11.91
C ALA A 31 4.19 -7.19 -12.31
N SER A 32 5.12 -8.12 -12.05
CA SER A 32 6.45 -8.25 -12.67
C SER A 32 7.65 -7.70 -11.90
N ALA A 33 7.88 -8.17 -10.67
CA ALA A 33 9.26 -8.29 -10.18
C ALA A 33 9.71 -9.76 -10.34
N ASP A 34 10.71 -10.02 -11.19
CA ASP A 34 11.33 -11.35 -11.36
C ASP A 34 12.02 -11.85 -10.08
N VAL A 35 12.26 -10.95 -9.12
CA VAL A 35 12.79 -11.26 -7.80
C VAL A 35 11.93 -10.52 -6.78
N ILE A 36 11.22 -11.27 -5.94
CA ILE A 36 10.50 -10.71 -4.80
C ILE A 36 11.53 -10.47 -3.70
N SER A 37 11.77 -9.20 -3.38
CA SER A 37 12.75 -8.80 -2.37
C SER A 37 12.41 -9.42 -1.02
N GLY A 38 13.43 -9.97 -0.33
CA GLY A 38 13.24 -10.67 0.96
C GLY A 38 12.79 -12.13 0.85
N VAL A 39 12.49 -12.65 -0.35
CA VAL A 39 12.19 -14.07 -0.58
C VAL A 39 13.47 -14.83 -0.95
N PRO A 40 13.85 -15.89 -0.22
CA PRO A 40 15.01 -16.71 -0.57
C PRO A 40 14.91 -17.28 -2.00
N PRO A 41 16.04 -17.44 -2.73
CA PRO A 41 16.04 -17.87 -4.13
C PRO A 41 15.23 -19.15 -4.42
N GLU A 42 15.25 -20.10 -3.49
CA GLU A 42 14.53 -21.37 -3.57
C GLU A 42 13.00 -21.23 -3.54
N PHE A 43 12.47 -20.08 -3.09
CA PHE A 43 11.04 -19.82 -3.01
C PHE A 43 10.53 -18.82 -4.06
N GLN A 44 11.42 -18.25 -4.88
CA GLN A 44 11.05 -17.23 -5.87
C GLN A 44 10.00 -17.73 -6.87
N ALA A 45 10.19 -18.93 -7.44
CA ALA A 45 9.24 -19.49 -8.41
C ALA A 45 7.86 -19.75 -7.79
N THR A 46 7.82 -20.24 -6.56
CA THR A 46 6.58 -20.50 -5.83
C THR A 46 5.86 -19.20 -5.48
N ALA A 47 6.60 -18.20 -5.00
CA ALA A 47 6.03 -16.89 -4.67
C ALA A 47 5.47 -16.19 -5.93
N GLN A 48 6.17 -16.27 -7.06
CA GLN A 48 5.67 -15.78 -8.35
C GLN A 48 4.40 -16.52 -8.83
N GLN A 49 4.33 -17.85 -8.66
CA GLN A 49 3.15 -18.61 -9.05
C GLN A 49 1.93 -18.25 -8.21
N VAL A 50 2.11 -18.13 -6.90
CA VAL A 50 1.09 -17.66 -5.96
C VAL A 50 0.63 -16.25 -6.32
N GLN A 51 1.57 -15.35 -6.63
CA GLN A 51 1.27 -13.99 -7.06
C GLN A 51 0.37 -13.96 -8.30
N ARG A 52 0.72 -14.75 -9.32
CA ARG A 52 -0.07 -14.87 -10.56
C ARG A 52 -1.47 -15.42 -10.30
N GLN A 53 -1.60 -16.38 -9.37
CA GLN A 53 -2.89 -16.91 -8.98
C GLN A 53 -3.70 -15.87 -8.19
N ALA A 54 -3.08 -15.14 -7.26
CA ALA A 54 -3.74 -14.09 -6.48
C ALA A 54 -4.33 -12.99 -7.38
N VAL A 55 -3.57 -12.50 -8.36
CA VAL A 55 -4.04 -11.52 -9.35
C VAL A 55 -5.21 -12.04 -10.19
N GLN A 56 -5.28 -13.35 -10.44
CA GLN A 56 -6.42 -13.96 -11.15
C GLN A 56 -7.69 -14.06 -10.29
N ILE A 57 -7.55 -14.05 -8.96
CA ILE A 57 -8.66 -14.17 -8.00
C ILE A 57 -9.23 -12.78 -7.60
N ASP A 58 -8.51 -11.70 -7.90
CA ASP A 58 -8.83 -10.31 -7.52
C ASP A 58 -10.07 -9.70 -8.21
N ASN A 59 -10.69 -10.41 -9.16
CA ASN A 59 -11.95 -9.98 -9.78
C ASN A 59 -13.20 -10.29 -8.91
N GLY A 60 -13.21 -9.88 -7.64
CA GLY A 60 -14.46 -9.73 -6.88
C GLY A 60 -14.58 -10.44 -5.52
N LEU A 61 -13.49 -10.83 -4.86
CA LEU A 61 -13.56 -11.29 -3.46
C LEU A 61 -13.33 -10.12 -2.48
N PRO A 62 -14.12 -10.01 -1.39
CA PRO A 62 -13.85 -9.05 -0.34
C PRO A 62 -12.51 -9.35 0.34
N ALA A 63 -11.74 -8.30 0.64
CA ALA A 63 -10.49 -8.43 1.39
C ALA A 63 -10.74 -9.16 2.74
N PRO A 64 -9.81 -10.04 3.16
CA PRO A 64 -9.96 -10.77 4.42
C PRO A 64 -10.05 -9.80 5.61
N PRO A 65 -10.87 -10.09 6.64
CA PRO A 65 -10.94 -9.25 7.84
C PRO A 65 -9.56 -9.08 8.47
N GLN A 66 -9.16 -7.82 8.75
CA GLN A 66 -7.81 -7.49 9.21
C GLN A 66 -7.41 -8.24 10.49
N ASP A 67 -8.36 -8.48 11.40
CA ASP A 67 -8.12 -9.23 12.63
C ASP A 67 -7.67 -10.68 12.38
N GLN A 68 -8.20 -11.31 11.33
CA GLN A 68 -7.82 -12.69 10.97
C GLN A 68 -6.41 -12.71 10.38
N VAL A 69 -6.07 -11.73 9.55
CA VAL A 69 -4.71 -11.56 9.02
C VAL A 69 -3.74 -11.34 10.17
N ARG A 70 -4.07 -10.46 11.11
CA ARG A 70 -3.23 -10.16 12.27
C ARG A 70 -3.00 -11.38 13.16
N GLN A 71 -4.04 -12.13 13.51
CA GLN A 71 -3.90 -13.36 14.31
C GLN A 71 -3.05 -14.42 13.61
N PHE A 72 -3.18 -14.55 12.29
CA PHE A 72 -2.35 -15.46 11.52
C PHE A 72 -0.87 -15.04 11.56
N VAL A 73 -0.59 -13.74 11.37
CA VAL A 73 0.76 -13.17 11.38
C VAL A 73 1.43 -13.27 12.75
N GLU A 74 0.70 -12.97 13.82
CA GLU A 74 1.18 -13.11 15.21
C GLU A 74 1.51 -14.57 15.57
N GLY A 75 0.86 -15.53 14.91
CA GLY A 75 1.12 -16.97 15.05
C GLY A 75 2.35 -17.48 14.29
N LEU A 76 3.00 -16.67 13.45
CA LEU A 76 4.18 -17.09 12.70
C LEU A 76 5.45 -17.09 13.58
N PRO A 77 6.29 -18.14 13.52
CA PRO A 77 7.55 -18.16 14.25
C PRO A 77 8.50 -17.09 13.72
N ALA A 78 9.29 -16.48 14.59
CA ALA A 78 10.38 -15.59 14.17
C ALA A 78 11.42 -16.35 13.31
N PRO A 79 12.01 -15.73 12.26
CA PRO A 79 11.89 -14.33 11.87
C PRO A 79 10.75 -14.06 10.85
N PHE A 80 9.86 -15.01 10.56
CA PHE A 80 8.86 -14.84 9.49
C PHE A 80 7.88 -13.70 9.76
N ASN A 81 7.49 -13.49 11.02
CA ASN A 81 6.68 -12.35 11.41
C ASN A 81 7.39 -10.99 11.24
N GLN A 82 8.72 -10.97 11.13
CA GLN A 82 9.52 -9.76 10.91
C GLN A 82 9.70 -9.42 9.42
N LEU A 83 9.35 -10.35 8.53
CA LEU A 83 9.40 -10.15 7.08
C LEU A 83 8.11 -9.57 6.52
N LEU A 84 7.06 -9.47 7.35
CA LEU A 84 5.77 -8.96 6.91
C LEU A 84 5.72 -7.44 7.09
N PRO A 85 5.15 -6.72 6.10
CA PRO A 85 4.92 -5.29 6.27
C PRO A 85 3.97 -5.04 7.45
N PRO A 86 4.15 -3.92 8.16
CA PRO A 86 3.25 -3.54 9.24
C PRO A 86 1.81 -3.45 8.75
N THR A 87 0.87 -3.93 9.57
CA THR A 87 -0.57 -3.73 9.34
C THR A 87 -0.99 -2.40 9.94
N PHE A 88 -1.78 -1.64 9.19
CA PHE A 88 -2.34 -0.36 9.64
C PHE A 88 -3.86 -0.46 9.74
N ALA A 89 -4.43 0.27 10.69
CA ALA A 89 -5.87 0.37 10.83
C ALA A 89 -6.49 1.03 9.57
N ASN A 90 -7.75 0.71 9.28
CA ASN A 90 -8.50 1.34 8.19
C ASN A 90 -9.24 2.60 8.68
N ASP A 91 -8.48 3.55 9.20
CA ASP A 91 -8.94 4.86 9.67
C ASP A 91 -7.88 5.93 9.38
N LEU A 92 -8.17 7.19 9.70
CA LEU A 92 -7.29 8.31 9.38
C LEU A 92 -5.87 8.15 9.97
N ASP A 93 -5.76 7.66 11.21
CA ASP A 93 -4.45 7.44 11.84
C ASP A 93 -3.67 6.34 11.13
N GLY A 94 -4.33 5.22 10.81
CA GLY A 94 -3.74 4.13 10.06
C GLY A 94 -3.35 4.51 8.63
N TRP A 95 -4.17 5.30 7.93
CA TRP A 95 -3.84 5.78 6.59
C TRP A 95 -2.61 6.70 6.58
N ILE A 96 -2.51 7.63 7.53
CA ILE A 96 -1.33 8.51 7.64
C ILE A 96 -0.07 7.69 7.97
N LYS A 97 -0.16 6.74 8.91
CA LYS A 97 0.98 5.88 9.27
C LYS A 97 1.41 4.98 8.12
N ASN A 98 0.46 4.45 7.35
CA ASN A 98 0.76 3.67 6.16
C ASN A 98 1.44 4.52 5.09
N ALA A 99 0.92 5.72 4.83
CA ALA A 99 1.53 6.64 3.89
C ALA A 99 2.96 7.03 4.31
N LEU A 100 3.19 7.33 5.60
CA LEU A 100 4.54 7.59 6.13
C LEU A 100 5.48 6.39 5.96
N TYR A 101 4.98 5.17 6.18
CA TYR A 101 5.75 3.95 5.96
C TYR A 101 6.20 3.83 4.51
N VAL A 102 5.28 4.01 3.56
CA VAL A 102 5.58 4.02 2.12
C VAL A 102 6.54 5.15 1.78
N MET A 103 6.23 6.39 2.15
CA MET A 103 7.04 7.58 1.92
C MET A 103 8.50 7.38 2.37
N ASN A 104 8.71 6.77 3.54
CA ASN A 104 10.04 6.49 4.06
C ASN A 104 10.84 5.51 3.18
N GLN A 105 10.20 4.52 2.56
CA GLN A 105 10.88 3.61 1.62
C GLN A 105 11.34 4.35 0.35
N HIS A 106 10.66 5.43 -0.02
CA HIS A 106 10.92 6.23 -1.21
C HIS A 106 11.71 7.51 -0.93
N GLY A 107 12.13 7.75 0.31
CA GLY A 107 12.86 8.96 0.70
C GLY A 107 12.03 10.25 0.61
N ILE A 108 10.70 10.14 0.70
CA ILE A 108 9.79 11.29 0.66
C ILE A 108 9.64 11.85 2.08
N PRO A 109 10.06 13.10 2.35
CA PRO A 109 9.97 13.70 3.68
C PRO A 109 8.52 14.09 4.05
N GLY A 110 8.21 13.95 5.33
CA GLY A 110 6.99 14.44 5.94
C GLY A 110 6.80 13.94 7.37
N SER A 111 5.97 14.63 8.15
CA SER A 111 5.59 14.22 9.50
C SER A 111 4.10 13.90 9.61
N TYR A 112 3.74 13.10 10.62
CA TYR A 112 2.34 12.81 10.93
C TYR A 112 1.54 14.10 11.14
N ASP A 113 2.05 15.04 11.95
CA ASP A 113 1.38 16.30 12.26
C ASP A 113 1.26 17.22 11.05
N GLY A 114 2.28 17.23 10.18
CA GLY A 114 2.25 17.92 8.90
C GLY A 114 1.13 17.40 8.01
N ILE A 115 1.08 16.08 7.80
CA ILE A 115 0.04 15.44 6.99
C ILE A 115 -1.34 15.67 7.60
N PHE A 116 -1.51 15.36 8.88
CA PHE A 116 -2.78 15.49 9.58
C PHE A 116 -3.34 16.92 9.50
N ARG A 117 -2.51 17.94 9.77
CA ARG A 117 -2.90 19.35 9.68
C ARG A 117 -3.43 19.71 8.29
N ASN A 118 -2.72 19.30 7.24
CA ASN A 118 -3.14 19.59 5.86
C ASN A 118 -4.44 18.85 5.53
N ILE A 119 -4.58 17.55 5.88
CA ILE A 119 -5.83 16.79 5.67
C ILE A 119 -7.03 17.48 6.33
N GLN A 120 -6.89 17.93 7.57
CA GLN A 120 -7.99 18.58 8.28
C GLN A 120 -8.43 19.89 7.61
N ARG A 121 -7.51 20.63 7.01
CA ARG A 121 -7.81 21.84 6.25
C ARG A 121 -8.46 21.54 4.89
N GLU A 122 -7.96 20.54 4.18
CA GLU A 122 -8.38 20.22 2.82
C GLU A 122 -9.73 19.49 2.75
N SER A 123 -9.93 18.49 3.61
CA SER A 123 -11.06 17.55 3.49
C SER A 123 -11.78 17.26 4.79
N GLY A 124 -11.27 17.75 5.93
CA GLY A 124 -11.76 17.35 7.25
C GLY A 124 -11.60 15.85 7.53
N GLY A 125 -10.70 15.17 6.81
CA GLY A 125 -10.51 13.71 6.91
C GLY A 125 -11.45 12.88 6.05
N ASN A 126 -12.21 13.48 5.13
CA ASN A 126 -13.06 12.73 4.20
C ASN A 126 -12.26 12.25 2.96
N PRO A 127 -12.02 10.94 2.81
CA PRO A 127 -11.26 10.42 1.66
C PRO A 127 -12.02 10.52 0.34
N GLN A 128 -13.33 10.78 0.37
CA GLN A 128 -14.18 10.94 -0.82
C GLN A 128 -14.46 12.43 -1.14
N ALA A 129 -13.70 13.36 -0.54
CA ALA A 129 -13.88 14.78 -0.80
C ALA A 129 -13.57 15.12 -2.27
N ILE A 130 -14.37 16.01 -2.87
CA ILE A 130 -14.18 16.53 -4.22
C ILE A 130 -14.56 18.01 -4.26
N ASN A 131 -13.70 18.85 -4.84
CA ASN A 131 -14.01 20.25 -5.07
C ASN A 131 -14.57 20.45 -6.48
N LEU A 132 -15.74 21.07 -6.60
CA LEU A 132 -16.44 21.29 -7.87
C LEU A 132 -16.61 22.78 -8.23
N TYR A 133 -15.99 23.69 -7.47
CA TYR A 133 -16.28 25.12 -7.58
C TYR A 133 -15.12 25.97 -8.11
N ASP A 134 -13.90 25.44 -8.13
CA ASP A 134 -12.71 26.20 -8.55
C ASP A 134 -12.45 26.15 -10.06
N SER A 135 -11.36 26.80 -10.48
CA SER A 135 -10.92 26.81 -11.88
C SER A 135 -10.51 25.44 -12.41
N ASN A 136 -10.03 24.53 -11.55
CA ASN A 136 -9.68 23.18 -11.95
C ASN A 136 -10.94 22.35 -12.21
N ALA A 137 -11.95 22.49 -11.35
CA ALA A 137 -13.27 21.91 -11.56
C ALA A 137 -13.92 22.44 -12.85
N ALA A 138 -13.83 23.74 -13.11
CA ALA A 138 -14.30 24.34 -14.36
C ALA A 138 -13.56 23.80 -15.60
N ALA A 139 -12.27 23.43 -15.44
CA ALA A 139 -11.47 22.77 -16.47
C ALA A 139 -11.68 21.24 -16.54
N GLY A 140 -12.58 20.67 -15.73
CA GLY A 140 -12.87 19.24 -15.72
C GLY A 140 -11.84 18.37 -14.99
N ILE A 141 -10.94 18.97 -14.20
CA ILE A 141 -9.88 18.31 -13.43
C ILE A 141 -9.99 18.64 -11.93
N PRO A 142 -11.13 18.35 -11.29
CA PRO A 142 -11.36 18.75 -9.90
C PRO A 142 -10.36 18.11 -8.93
N SER A 143 -10.06 18.82 -7.85
CA SER A 143 -9.27 18.33 -6.72
C SER A 143 -10.04 17.26 -5.93
N LYS A 144 -9.35 16.19 -5.49
CA LYS A 144 -9.96 14.99 -4.90
C LYS A 144 -9.19 14.43 -3.70
N GLY A 145 -9.91 13.74 -2.83
CA GLY A 145 -9.37 12.95 -1.74
C GLY A 145 -8.89 13.78 -0.54
N LEU A 146 -8.15 13.13 0.35
CA LEU A 146 -7.77 13.66 1.66
C LEU A 146 -6.98 14.96 1.59
N LEU A 147 -6.09 15.10 0.60
CA LEU A 147 -5.24 16.27 0.38
C LEU A 147 -5.58 17.04 -0.90
N GLN A 148 -6.79 16.83 -1.45
CA GLN A 148 -7.34 17.62 -2.56
C GLN A 148 -6.38 17.73 -3.76
N VAL A 149 -5.86 16.58 -4.22
CA VAL A 149 -4.94 16.49 -5.37
C VAL A 149 -5.75 16.40 -6.67
N ILE A 150 -5.29 17.04 -7.75
CA ILE A 150 -5.85 16.90 -9.10
C ILE A 150 -5.24 15.70 -9.85
N ASP A 151 -5.97 15.11 -10.80
CA ASP A 151 -5.51 13.90 -11.51
C ASP A 151 -4.12 14.04 -12.16
N PRO A 152 -3.76 15.14 -12.85
CA PRO A 152 -2.43 15.27 -13.45
C PRO A 152 -1.30 15.26 -12.42
N THR A 153 -1.52 15.88 -11.25
CA THR A 153 -0.55 15.87 -10.15
C THR A 153 -0.46 14.49 -9.52
N PHE A 154 -1.59 13.83 -9.29
CA PHE A 154 -1.60 12.48 -8.74
C PHE A 154 -0.83 11.51 -9.65
N GLN A 155 -1.04 11.58 -10.97
CA GLN A 155 -0.33 10.74 -11.93
C GLN A 155 1.18 11.04 -11.98
N ALA A 156 1.56 12.32 -11.95
CA ALA A 156 2.96 12.72 -12.03
C ALA A 156 3.77 12.41 -10.75
N TYR A 157 3.11 12.37 -9.59
CA TYR A 157 3.74 12.18 -8.28
C TYR A 157 3.31 10.90 -7.57
N HIS A 158 2.66 9.97 -8.29
CA HIS A 158 2.30 8.66 -7.78
C HIS A 158 3.53 7.96 -7.18
N VAL A 159 3.30 7.21 -6.10
CA VAL A 159 4.36 6.50 -5.38
C VAL A 159 4.15 5.00 -5.56
N ASP A 160 5.15 4.32 -6.12
CA ASP A 160 5.12 2.89 -6.35
C ASP A 160 4.75 2.11 -5.09
N GLY A 161 3.94 1.06 -5.25
CA GLY A 161 3.42 0.27 -4.13
C GLY A 161 2.12 0.80 -3.52
N THR A 162 1.56 1.90 -4.02
CA THR A 162 0.22 2.40 -3.66
C THR A 162 -0.80 2.20 -4.79
N SER A 163 -2.10 2.34 -4.47
CA SER A 163 -3.19 2.26 -5.44
C SER A 163 -3.09 3.36 -6.52
N TRP A 164 -3.64 3.10 -7.71
CA TRP A 164 -3.84 4.10 -8.76
C TRP A 164 -5.19 4.82 -8.66
N ASP A 165 -6.00 4.48 -7.66
CA ASP A 165 -7.20 5.24 -7.32
C ASP A 165 -6.84 6.50 -6.52
N ILE A 166 -7.16 7.68 -7.05
CA ILE A 166 -6.91 8.97 -6.39
C ILE A 166 -7.69 9.12 -5.07
N TYR A 167 -8.75 8.34 -4.88
CA TYR A 167 -9.52 8.32 -3.64
C TYR A 167 -8.99 7.32 -2.61
N ASP A 168 -8.01 6.48 -2.97
CA ASP A 168 -7.31 5.65 -1.98
C ASP A 168 -6.57 6.57 -0.99
N PRO A 169 -6.84 6.47 0.32
CA PRO A 169 -6.26 7.35 1.32
C PRO A 169 -4.74 7.39 1.29
N VAL A 170 -4.10 6.24 1.13
CA VAL A 170 -2.64 6.09 1.22
C VAL A 170 -1.99 6.64 -0.04
N ALA A 171 -2.52 6.31 -1.21
CA ALA A 171 -2.04 6.83 -2.49
C ALA A 171 -2.21 8.35 -2.57
N ASN A 172 -3.36 8.88 -2.16
CA ASN A 172 -3.63 10.32 -2.16
C ASN A 172 -2.63 11.07 -1.26
N ILE A 173 -2.40 10.57 -0.04
CA ILE A 173 -1.43 11.16 0.88
C ILE A 173 -0.01 11.09 0.31
N ALA A 174 0.41 9.92 -0.15
CA ALA A 174 1.77 9.71 -0.64
C ALA A 174 2.07 10.59 -1.87
N ALA A 175 1.14 10.67 -2.83
CA ALA A 175 1.30 11.51 -4.02
C ALA A 175 1.34 13.01 -3.68
N ALA A 176 0.46 13.48 -2.79
CA ALA A 176 0.46 14.86 -2.33
C ALA A 176 1.77 15.23 -1.62
N CYS A 177 2.28 14.34 -0.76
CA CYS A 177 3.53 14.56 -0.04
C CYS A 177 4.75 14.52 -0.97
N ASN A 178 4.74 13.66 -1.99
CA ASN A 178 5.78 13.63 -3.01
C ASN A 178 5.81 14.94 -3.81
N TYR A 179 4.64 15.45 -4.22
CA TYR A 179 4.52 16.78 -4.81
C TYR A 179 5.04 17.88 -3.88
N ALA A 180 4.63 17.87 -2.61
CA ALA A 180 5.07 18.85 -1.62
C ALA A 180 6.58 18.80 -1.37
N ALA A 181 7.17 17.61 -1.33
CA ALA A 181 8.61 17.42 -1.19
C ALA A 181 9.35 18.05 -2.39
N HIS A 182 8.89 17.78 -3.62
CA HIS A 182 9.48 18.36 -4.82
C HIS A 182 9.35 19.90 -4.86
N ARG A 183 8.21 20.45 -4.42
CA ARG A 183 7.94 21.89 -4.57
C ARG A 183 8.39 22.74 -3.38
N TYR A 184 8.34 22.20 -2.18
CA TYR A 184 8.49 22.90 -0.90
C TYR A 184 9.47 22.22 0.07
N GLY A 185 10.07 21.09 -0.33
CA GLY A 185 11.02 20.32 0.49
C GLY A 185 10.37 19.35 1.48
N SER A 186 9.12 19.58 1.91
CA SER A 186 8.30 18.66 2.72
C SER A 186 6.86 19.15 2.78
N ILE A 187 5.90 18.25 3.01
CA ILE A 187 4.52 18.60 3.40
C ILE A 187 4.47 19.44 4.68
N ASP A 188 5.50 19.35 5.53
CA ASP A 188 5.60 20.13 6.77
C ASP A 188 5.66 21.64 6.50
N ASN A 189 6.20 22.02 5.34
CA ASN A 189 6.35 23.41 4.90
C ASN A 189 5.10 23.96 4.19
N VAL A 190 4.02 23.19 4.11
CA VAL A 190 2.76 23.59 3.48
C VAL A 190 1.78 24.11 4.54
N PHE A 191 1.40 25.37 4.41
CA PHE A 191 0.54 26.08 5.37
C PHE A 191 -0.79 26.58 4.78
N SER A 192 -0.90 26.67 3.45
CA SER A 192 -2.12 27.08 2.73
C SER A 192 -2.80 25.90 2.05
N ALA A 193 -4.08 26.08 1.71
CA ALA A 193 -4.79 25.12 0.85
C ALA A 193 -4.17 25.04 -0.54
N TYR A 194 -4.35 23.88 -1.19
CA TYR A 194 -3.89 23.63 -2.56
C TYR A 194 -4.77 24.31 -3.61
#